data_AF-A0A0D2MIE9-F1
#
_entry.id   AF-A0A0D2MIE9-F1
#
_cell.length_a   1.000
_cell.length_b   1.000
_cell.length_c   1.000
_cell.angle_alpha   90.00
_cell.angle_beta   90.00
_cell.angle_gamma   90.00
#
_symmetry.space_group_name_H-M   'P 1'
#
loop_
_entity.id
_entity.type
_entity.pdbx_description
1 polymer ?
#
loop_
_entity_poly.entity_id
_entity_poly.type
_entity_poly.pdbx_seq_one_letter_code
_entity_poly.pdbx_strand_id
1 'polypeptide(L)'
;MCNWYLPQGPNVPAIQRFLWQVQYFVSQGFYVILAFDSTRDPEPNVASPKLFTRNWQNLWRTLADLPNYKLIKGRVLADLANEPSRWGCLWDRSCKLTNESAPTCLPGVELYAAAASGIHAVDPDVPVLIEGMGQDIQRGKYKECAPNYYPGIIWGEGFITNGPTIQRYGISDPSGMFAYDDFKRLGPFTISKPALPNQVVLSPHVYPRSITGQPAELEADEARITWKWDMSWGWKSTGQDRTSSGEPLRDIGLIVGEFGTQDQGDNSINNTAAT
;
A
#
# COMPACT_ATOMS: atom_id res chain seq x y z
N MET A 1 -6.94 23.56 -27.79
CA MET A 1 -7.28 23.34 -26.37
C MET A 1 -7.20 21.84 -26.13
N CYS A 2 -6.11 21.37 -25.52
CA CYS A 2 -5.95 19.95 -25.17
C CYS A 2 -6.84 19.66 -23.95
N ASN A 3 -7.49 18.49 -23.92
CA ASN A 3 -8.23 17.99 -22.76
C ASN A 3 -9.62 18.62 -22.48
N TRP A 4 -10.30 19.15 -23.50
CA TRP A 4 -11.68 19.69 -23.38
C TRP A 4 -12.72 18.67 -22.89
N TYR A 5 -12.41 17.38 -22.99
CA TYR A 5 -13.22 16.25 -22.55
C TYR A 5 -13.06 15.91 -21.06
N LEU A 6 -12.12 16.54 -20.34
CA LEU A 6 -12.01 16.39 -18.90
C LEU A 6 -13.18 17.13 -18.21
N PRO A 7 -13.77 16.57 -17.14
CA PRO A 7 -14.65 17.33 -16.27
C PRO A 7 -13.87 18.55 -15.73
N GLN A 8 -14.24 19.73 -16.22
CA GLN A 8 -13.59 21.00 -15.90
C GLN A 8 -14.62 22.09 -15.64
N GLY A 9 -14.24 23.09 -14.85
CA GLY A 9 -15.08 24.22 -14.48
C GLY A 9 -15.27 24.37 -12.96
N PRO A 10 -15.87 25.49 -12.52
CA PRO A 10 -16.25 25.70 -11.14
C PRO A 10 -17.16 24.59 -10.61
N ASN A 11 -16.94 24.18 -9.36
CA ASN A 11 -17.76 23.21 -8.63
C ASN A 11 -17.74 21.76 -9.17
N VAL A 12 -16.83 21.38 -10.07
CA VAL A 12 -16.62 19.95 -10.41
C VAL A 12 -15.89 19.28 -9.26
N PRO A 13 -16.51 18.33 -8.52
CA PRO A 13 -15.87 17.65 -7.40
C PRO A 13 -14.61 16.88 -7.85
N ALA A 14 -13.54 16.90 -7.05
CA ALA A 14 -12.30 16.19 -7.38
C ALA A 14 -12.52 14.70 -7.64
N ILE A 15 -13.46 14.08 -6.92
CA ILE A 15 -13.84 12.68 -7.14
C ILE A 15 -14.34 12.42 -8.57
N GLN A 16 -15.04 13.36 -9.22
CA GLN A 16 -15.49 13.16 -10.61
C GLN A 16 -14.32 13.21 -11.59
N ARG A 17 -13.35 14.10 -11.37
CA ARG A 17 -12.12 14.15 -12.18
C ARG A 17 -11.32 12.86 -12.04
N PHE A 18 -11.16 12.39 -10.80
CA PHE A 18 -10.51 11.13 -10.48
C PHE A 18 -11.18 9.94 -11.19
N LEU A 19 -12.51 9.77 -11.05
CA LEU A 19 -13.23 8.67 -11.69
C LEU A 19 -13.15 8.72 -13.22
N TRP A 20 -13.13 9.93 -13.79
CA TRP A 20 -12.93 10.09 -15.23
C TRP A 20 -11.52 9.61 -15.64
N GLN A 21 -10.47 9.95 -14.88
CA GLN A 21 -9.09 9.52 -15.18
C GLN A 21 -8.97 8.00 -15.16
N VAL A 22 -9.56 7.36 -14.14
CA VAL A 22 -9.64 5.89 -14.06
C VAL A 22 -10.30 5.31 -15.30
N GLN A 23 -11.49 5.81 -15.67
CA GLN A 23 -12.20 5.36 -16.87
C GLN A 23 -11.39 5.58 -18.14
N TYR A 24 -10.71 6.71 -18.26
CA TYR A 24 -9.87 7.03 -19.41
C TYR A 24 -8.74 6.02 -19.56
N PHE A 25 -7.91 5.81 -18.53
CA PHE A 25 -6.80 4.85 -18.61
C PHE A 25 -7.28 3.42 -18.88
N VAL A 26 -8.36 2.99 -18.21
CA VAL A 26 -8.98 1.69 -18.48
C VAL A 26 -9.45 1.59 -19.93
N SER A 27 -10.07 2.64 -20.49
CA SER A 27 -10.53 2.65 -21.88
C SER A 27 -9.39 2.55 -22.90
N GLN A 28 -8.19 2.99 -22.53
CA GLN A 28 -6.96 2.85 -23.33
C GLN A 28 -6.27 1.49 -23.13
N GLY A 29 -6.87 0.58 -22.35
CA GLY A 29 -6.38 -0.78 -22.14
C GLY A 29 -5.42 -0.95 -20.97
N PHE A 30 -5.14 0.11 -20.21
CA PHE A 30 -4.26 0.04 -19.05
C PHE A 30 -4.92 -0.65 -17.85
N TYR A 31 -4.08 -1.21 -16.98
CA TYR A 31 -4.41 -1.45 -15.59
C TYR A 31 -4.13 -0.18 -14.80
N VAL A 32 -4.95 0.10 -13.79
CA VAL A 32 -4.84 1.30 -12.96
C VAL A 32 -4.68 0.88 -11.51
N ILE A 33 -3.67 1.43 -10.83
CA ILE A 33 -3.49 1.25 -9.39
C ILE A 33 -3.97 2.52 -8.70
N LEU A 34 -4.87 2.35 -7.76
CA LEU A 34 -5.31 3.43 -6.88
C LEU A 34 -4.54 3.30 -5.59
N ALA A 35 -3.63 4.22 -5.34
CA ALA A 35 -2.82 4.24 -4.13
C ALA A 35 -3.41 5.20 -3.10
N PHE A 36 -3.45 4.78 -1.83
CA PHE A 36 -3.63 5.71 -0.73
C PHE A 36 -2.30 6.43 -0.47
N ASP A 37 -2.16 7.63 -1.02
CA ASP A 37 -1.07 8.56 -0.75
C ASP A 37 -1.63 9.86 -0.16
N SER A 38 -1.13 10.24 1.01
CA SER A 38 -1.56 11.43 1.72
C SER A 38 -0.38 12.24 2.21
N THR A 39 -0.26 13.49 1.76
CA THR A 39 0.74 14.44 2.26
C THR A 39 0.45 14.94 3.69
N ARG A 40 -0.70 14.56 4.28
CA ARG A 40 -1.06 14.94 5.64
C ARG A 40 -0.23 14.15 6.66
N ASP A 41 0.18 14.83 7.72
CA ASP A 41 1.00 14.26 8.78
C ASP A 41 0.74 14.99 10.11
N PRO A 42 0.06 14.36 11.10
CA PRO A 42 -0.36 12.96 11.12
C PRO A 42 -1.56 12.66 10.21
N GLU A 43 -1.60 11.45 9.67
CA GLU A 43 -2.66 10.97 8.78
C GLU A 43 -3.78 10.25 9.59
N PRO A 44 -4.99 10.83 9.73
CA PRO A 44 -6.05 10.27 10.58
C PRO A 44 -6.60 8.93 10.10
N ASN A 45 -6.48 8.60 8.80
CA ASN A 45 -6.95 7.31 8.28
C ASN A 45 -6.14 6.15 8.88
N VAL A 46 -4.81 6.25 8.90
CA VAL A 46 -3.95 5.15 9.38
C VAL A 46 -3.97 5.00 10.90
N ALA A 47 -4.40 6.04 11.62
CA ALA A 47 -4.70 6.00 13.05
C ALA A 47 -6.07 5.38 13.38
N SER A 48 -6.92 5.08 12.38
CA SER A 48 -8.29 4.58 12.58
C SER A 48 -8.72 3.61 11.48
N PRO A 49 -8.59 2.28 11.70
CA PRO A 49 -9.02 1.26 10.74
C PRO A 49 -10.48 1.41 10.32
N LYS A 50 -11.36 1.86 11.23
CA LYS A 50 -12.78 2.14 10.90
C LYS A 50 -12.90 3.26 9.87
N LEU A 51 -12.18 4.36 10.03
CA LEU A 51 -12.18 5.46 9.08
C LEU A 51 -11.59 5.02 7.74
N PHE A 52 -10.44 4.33 7.79
CA PHE A 52 -9.73 3.86 6.61
C PHE A 52 -10.58 2.88 5.78
N THR A 53 -11.14 1.88 6.44
CA THR A 53 -12.05 0.89 5.85
C THR A 53 -13.24 1.56 5.19
N ARG A 54 -13.88 2.50 5.89
CA ARG A 54 -15.05 3.20 5.36
C ARG A 54 -14.69 4.03 4.13
N ASN A 55 -13.54 4.70 4.13
CA ASN A 55 -13.10 5.53 3.02
C ASN A 55 -12.76 4.68 1.80
N TRP A 56 -12.02 3.58 1.98
CA TRP A 56 -11.77 2.59 0.93
C TRP A 56 -13.05 1.98 0.37
N GLN A 57 -13.96 1.54 1.25
CA GLN A 57 -15.25 1.00 0.86
C GLN A 57 -16.09 2.01 0.06
N ASN A 58 -16.13 3.27 0.48
CA ASN A 58 -16.88 4.31 -0.21
C ASN A 58 -16.29 4.63 -1.59
N LEU A 59 -14.96 4.71 -1.70
CA LEU A 59 -14.28 4.85 -2.98
C LEU A 59 -14.66 3.71 -3.93
N TRP A 60 -14.65 2.47 -3.42
CA TRP A 60 -14.97 1.31 -4.23
C TRP A 60 -16.44 1.22 -4.64
N ARG A 61 -17.38 1.59 -3.76
CA ARG A 61 -18.80 1.77 -4.14
C ARG A 61 -18.95 2.78 -5.27
N THR A 62 -18.24 3.91 -5.16
CA THR A 62 -18.28 4.97 -6.17
C THR A 62 -17.78 4.47 -7.54
N LEU A 63 -16.74 3.63 -7.57
CA LEU A 63 -16.27 2.97 -8.79
C LEU A 63 -17.31 1.96 -9.31
N ALA A 64 -17.85 1.12 -8.42
CA ALA A 64 -18.83 0.09 -8.75
C ALA A 64 -20.14 0.65 -9.31
N ASP A 65 -20.52 1.86 -8.89
CA ASP A 65 -21.72 2.56 -9.35
C ASP A 65 -21.54 3.23 -10.74
N LEU A 66 -20.33 3.24 -11.31
CA LEU A 66 -20.10 3.77 -12.65
C LEU A 66 -20.87 2.93 -13.72
N PRO A 67 -21.51 3.57 -14.71
CA PRO A 67 -22.33 2.85 -15.70
C PRO A 67 -21.53 1.86 -16.57
N ASN A 68 -20.21 2.03 -16.66
CA ASN A 68 -19.27 1.17 -17.38
C ASN A 68 -18.44 0.29 -16.44
N TYR A 69 -18.83 0.09 -15.18
CA TYR A 69 -18.02 -0.67 -14.21
C TYR A 69 -17.61 -2.06 -14.70
N LYS A 70 -18.44 -2.73 -15.50
CA LYS A 70 -18.10 -4.02 -16.13
C LYS A 70 -16.81 -4.00 -16.97
N LEU A 71 -16.40 -2.84 -17.48
CA LEU A 71 -15.15 -2.65 -18.23
C LEU A 71 -13.98 -2.30 -17.30
N ILE A 72 -14.27 -1.74 -16.12
CA ILE A 72 -13.33 -1.31 -15.09
C ILE A 72 -12.95 -2.49 -14.17
N LYS A 73 -13.92 -3.35 -13.85
CA LYS A 73 -13.76 -4.52 -13.00
C LYS A 73 -12.62 -5.42 -13.53
N GLY A 74 -11.70 -5.77 -12.64
CA GLY A 74 -10.51 -6.56 -12.95
C GLY A 74 -9.35 -5.78 -13.59
N ARG A 75 -9.50 -4.47 -13.85
CA ARG A 75 -8.42 -3.59 -14.36
C ARG A 75 -7.96 -2.55 -13.36
N VAL A 76 -8.74 -2.32 -12.30
CA VAL A 76 -8.38 -1.39 -11.23
C VAL A 76 -8.02 -2.19 -9.99
N LEU A 77 -6.84 -1.89 -9.43
CA LEU A 77 -6.29 -2.52 -8.24
C LEU A 77 -6.16 -1.46 -7.14
N ALA A 78 -6.19 -1.89 -5.88
CA ALA A 78 -6.09 -0.99 -4.73
C ALA A 78 -4.76 -1.19 -4.01
N ASP A 79 -3.86 -0.22 -4.11
CA ASP A 79 -2.70 -0.12 -3.22
C ASP A 79 -3.13 0.55 -1.92
N LEU A 80 -3.23 -0.28 -0.87
CA LEU A 80 -3.96 0.06 0.33
C LEU A 80 -3.33 1.21 1.10
N ALA A 81 -2.00 1.30 1.14
CA ALA A 81 -1.28 2.42 1.75
C ALA A 81 0.13 2.49 1.16
N ASN A 82 0.43 3.61 0.49
CA ASN A 82 1.74 3.91 -0.06
C ASN A 82 2.69 4.38 1.05
N GLU A 83 3.88 3.78 1.12
CA GLU A 83 4.96 4.08 2.08
C GLU A 83 4.49 4.21 3.55
N PRO A 84 3.73 3.28 4.11
CA PRO A 84 3.03 3.45 5.39
C PRO A 84 3.95 3.76 6.59
N SER A 85 5.22 3.36 6.54
CA SER A 85 6.25 3.72 7.53
C SER A 85 6.44 5.23 7.70
N ARG A 86 6.07 6.04 6.69
CA ARG A 86 6.09 7.51 6.76
C ARG A 86 5.14 8.07 7.82
N TRP A 87 4.17 7.30 8.29
CA TRP A 87 3.23 7.66 9.34
C TRP A 87 3.46 6.85 10.62
N GLY A 88 4.62 6.20 10.74
CA GLY A 88 4.99 5.39 11.89
C GLY A 88 4.30 4.02 11.94
N CYS A 89 3.69 3.57 10.84
CA CYS A 89 3.04 2.26 10.82
C CYS A 89 4.06 1.12 10.99
N LEU A 90 3.65 0.11 11.77
CA LEU A 90 4.39 -1.11 12.08
C LEU A 90 3.44 -2.28 11.87
N TRP A 91 3.94 -3.47 11.52
CA TRP A 91 3.07 -4.60 11.21
C TRP A 91 2.16 -5.04 12.37
N ASP A 92 2.76 -5.36 13.51
CA ASP A 92 2.15 -6.13 14.60
C ASP A 92 1.83 -5.30 15.85
N ARG A 93 2.15 -4.01 15.83
CA ARG A 93 2.00 -3.12 17.00
C ARG A 93 1.71 -1.69 16.61
N SER A 94 1.10 -0.94 17.52
CA SER A 94 0.88 0.50 17.32
C SER A 94 2.15 1.30 17.61
N CYS A 95 2.34 2.38 16.86
CA CYS A 95 3.32 3.41 17.17
C CYS A 95 2.66 4.52 17.99
N LYS A 96 3.24 4.87 19.13
CA LYS A 96 2.82 6.00 19.95
C LYS A 96 4.05 6.78 20.39
N LEU A 97 4.17 8.02 19.92
CA LEU A 97 5.25 8.91 20.31
C LEU A 97 5.10 9.35 21.77
N THR A 98 6.22 9.59 22.45
CA THR A 98 6.27 9.89 23.89
C THR A 98 5.35 11.06 24.31
N ASN A 99 5.16 12.04 23.43
CA ASN A 99 4.36 13.24 23.68
C ASN A 99 2.97 13.23 23.01
N GLU A 100 2.52 12.10 22.46
CA GLU A 100 1.21 11.98 21.82
C GLU A 100 0.22 11.21 22.69
N SER A 101 -1.04 11.67 22.70
CA SER A 101 -2.12 11.03 23.47
C SER A 101 -2.71 9.81 22.77
N ALA A 102 -2.64 9.78 21.44
CA ALA A 102 -3.14 8.72 20.57
C ALA A 102 -1.99 8.07 19.78
N PRO A 103 -2.15 6.83 19.30
CA PRO A 103 -1.18 6.23 18.38
C PRO A 103 -1.17 6.98 17.04
N THR A 104 0.01 7.13 16.45
CA THR A 104 0.18 7.73 15.12
C THR A 104 -0.33 6.78 14.03
N CYS A 105 -0.16 5.47 14.24
CA CYS A 105 -0.70 4.43 13.37
C CYS A 105 -1.06 3.18 14.18
N LEU A 106 -2.16 2.52 13.81
CA LEU A 106 -2.53 1.20 14.36
C LEU A 106 -1.71 0.08 13.70
N PRO A 107 -1.75 -1.17 14.25
CA PRO A 107 -1.01 -2.27 13.65
C PRO A 107 -1.39 -2.45 12.17
N GLY A 108 -0.39 -2.50 11.30
CA GLY A 108 -0.54 -2.61 9.85
C GLY A 108 -1.35 -3.82 9.42
N VAL A 109 -1.20 -4.95 10.14
CA VAL A 109 -2.01 -6.15 9.91
C VAL A 109 -3.50 -5.82 10.05
N GLU A 110 -3.90 -5.12 11.11
CA GLU A 110 -5.29 -4.72 11.34
C GLU A 110 -5.75 -3.69 10.30
N LEU A 111 -4.89 -2.73 9.99
CA LEU A 111 -5.18 -1.64 9.06
C LEU A 111 -5.46 -2.17 7.64
N TYR A 112 -4.56 -3.01 7.11
CA TYR A 112 -4.69 -3.60 5.78
C TYR A 112 -5.82 -4.60 5.70
N ALA A 113 -5.98 -5.46 6.72
CA ALA A 113 -7.07 -6.41 6.76
C ALA A 113 -8.44 -5.72 6.74
N ALA A 114 -8.60 -4.64 7.52
CA ALA A 114 -9.84 -3.88 7.57
C ALA A 114 -10.12 -3.16 6.24
N ALA A 115 -9.12 -2.49 5.64
CA ALA A 115 -9.25 -1.84 4.35
C ALA A 115 -9.64 -2.81 3.22
N ALA A 116 -8.93 -3.95 3.11
CA ALA A 116 -9.24 -5.00 2.15
C ALA A 116 -10.67 -5.52 2.32
N SER A 117 -11.10 -5.76 3.57
CA SER A 117 -12.48 -6.18 3.85
C SER A 117 -13.52 -5.13 3.40
N GLY A 118 -13.22 -3.84 3.53
CA GLY A 118 -14.09 -2.76 3.06
C GLY A 118 -14.30 -2.81 1.54
N ILE A 119 -13.23 -3.02 0.79
CA ILE A 119 -13.23 -3.14 -0.67
C ILE A 119 -13.95 -4.42 -1.10
N HIS A 120 -13.58 -5.57 -0.53
CA HIS A 120 -14.13 -6.89 -0.90
C HIS A 120 -15.60 -7.07 -0.53
N ALA A 121 -16.11 -6.30 0.43
CA ALA A 121 -17.55 -6.21 0.69
C ALA A 121 -18.35 -5.57 -0.46
N VAL A 122 -17.69 -4.85 -1.36
CA VAL A 122 -18.28 -4.22 -2.55
C VAL A 122 -17.96 -5.02 -3.81
N ASP A 123 -16.68 -5.35 -4.02
CA ASP A 123 -16.23 -6.20 -5.11
C ASP A 123 -15.24 -7.25 -4.60
N PRO A 124 -15.68 -8.51 -4.42
CA PRO A 124 -14.87 -9.55 -3.82
C PRO A 124 -13.73 -10.02 -4.72
N ASP A 125 -13.66 -9.62 -5.99
CA ASP A 125 -12.66 -10.12 -6.94
C ASP A 125 -11.43 -9.20 -7.11
N VAL A 126 -11.40 -8.09 -6.38
CA VAL A 126 -10.37 -7.04 -6.53
C VAL A 126 -9.04 -7.48 -5.91
N PRO A 127 -7.94 -7.44 -6.66
CA PRO A 127 -6.61 -7.56 -6.06
C PRO A 127 -6.28 -6.32 -5.23
N VAL A 128 -5.85 -6.54 -3.99
CA VAL A 128 -5.31 -5.51 -3.12
C VAL A 128 -3.79 -5.63 -3.04
N LEU A 129 -3.12 -4.50 -3.23
CA LEU A 129 -1.67 -4.34 -3.13
C LEU A 129 -1.32 -3.91 -1.71
N ILE A 130 -0.25 -4.50 -1.19
CA ILE A 130 0.22 -4.31 0.18
C ILE A 130 1.70 -4.00 0.14
N GLU A 131 2.03 -2.80 0.61
CA GLU A 131 3.41 -2.38 0.80
C GLU A 131 3.96 -2.76 2.18
N GLY A 132 5.29 -2.80 2.25
CA GLY A 132 6.03 -3.19 3.43
C GLY A 132 6.18 -2.06 4.42
N MET A 133 6.23 -2.39 5.72
CA MET A 133 6.32 -1.38 6.76
C MET A 133 7.13 -1.79 7.97
N GLY A 134 7.53 -0.81 8.78
CA GLY A 134 8.01 -1.01 10.15
C GLY A 134 9.28 -1.84 10.33
N GLN A 135 10.08 -1.98 9.27
CA GLN A 135 11.41 -2.63 9.31
C GLN A 135 12.52 -1.73 8.74
N ASP A 136 12.15 -0.56 8.23
CA ASP A 136 13.00 0.50 7.69
C ASP A 136 13.35 1.59 8.72
N ILE A 137 14.18 2.55 8.30
CA ILE A 137 14.38 3.79 9.05
C ILE A 137 13.16 4.70 8.79
N GLN A 138 12.26 4.82 9.76
CA GLN A 138 11.00 5.59 9.63
C GLN A 138 11.22 7.12 9.57
N ARG A 139 11.90 7.59 8.51
CA ARG A 139 12.33 8.99 8.20
C ARG A 139 12.92 9.78 9.36
N GLY A 140 13.42 9.12 10.40
CA GLY A 140 13.86 9.79 11.61
C GLY A 140 12.73 10.29 12.51
N LYS A 141 11.57 10.67 11.94
CA LYS A 141 10.41 11.19 12.69
C LYS A 141 9.86 10.16 13.68
N TYR A 142 9.75 8.90 13.28
CA TYR A 142 9.17 7.83 14.10
C TYR A 142 10.24 6.87 14.64
N LYS A 143 11.48 7.35 14.85
CA LYS A 143 12.56 6.57 15.45
C LYS A 143 12.19 5.92 16.78
N GLU A 144 11.31 6.53 17.57
CA GLU A 144 10.83 5.95 18.83
C GLU A 144 10.00 4.67 18.62
N CYS A 145 9.33 4.53 17.48
CA CYS A 145 8.46 3.41 17.15
C CYS A 145 9.21 2.23 16.51
N ALA A 146 10.27 2.55 15.78
CA ALA A 146 11.23 1.59 15.25
C ALA A 146 12.66 2.03 15.64
N PRO A 147 13.07 1.85 16.91
CA PRO A 147 14.39 2.27 17.39
C PRO A 147 15.52 1.51 16.70
N ASN A 148 15.20 0.34 16.16
CA ASN A 148 16.06 -0.49 15.35
C ASN A 148 15.40 -0.70 13.99
N TYR A 149 16.22 -1.04 12.99
CA TYR A 149 15.80 -1.31 11.63
C TYR A 149 16.70 -2.40 11.04
N TYR A 150 16.24 -3.05 9.98
CA TYR A 150 17.10 -3.94 9.22
C TYR A 150 17.90 -3.11 8.19
N PRO A 151 19.26 -3.20 8.17
CA PRO A 151 20.06 -2.39 7.26
C PRO A 151 19.69 -2.61 5.79
N GLY A 152 19.42 -1.51 5.07
CA GLY A 152 19.12 -1.51 3.64
C GLY A 152 17.64 -1.68 3.29
N ILE A 153 16.77 -1.98 4.26
CA ILE A 153 15.31 -1.93 4.06
C ILE A 153 14.87 -0.46 4.02
N ILE A 154 14.07 -0.15 3.00
CA ILE A 154 13.52 1.19 2.76
C ILE A 154 11.99 1.17 2.89
N TRP A 155 11.35 2.32 2.70
CA TRP A 155 9.89 2.45 2.77
C TRP A 155 9.23 1.52 1.76
N GLY A 156 8.18 0.81 2.18
CA GLY A 156 7.48 -0.13 1.32
C GLY A 156 8.14 -1.51 1.18
N GLU A 157 9.34 -1.75 1.75
CA GLU A 157 10.07 -3.03 1.56
C GLU A 157 9.98 -4.04 2.73
N GLY A 158 9.55 -3.61 3.91
CA GLY A 158 9.66 -4.41 5.13
C GLY A 158 8.72 -5.61 5.18
N PHE A 159 9.18 -6.80 4.79
CA PHE A 159 8.43 -8.07 4.86
C PHE A 159 9.22 -9.24 5.48
N ILE A 160 10.32 -8.95 6.17
CA ILE A 160 11.15 -9.98 6.81
C ILE A 160 10.31 -10.73 7.85
N THR A 161 10.13 -12.04 7.66
CA THR A 161 9.43 -12.97 8.59
C THR A 161 10.39 -13.87 9.39
N ASN A 162 11.70 -13.75 9.16
CA ASN A 162 12.69 -14.59 9.83
C ASN A 162 12.77 -14.25 11.34
N GLY A 163 12.24 -15.13 12.19
CA GLY A 163 12.17 -14.95 13.64
C GLY A 163 13.49 -14.53 14.31
N PRO A 164 14.63 -15.22 14.09
CA PRO A 164 15.91 -14.79 14.64
C PRO A 164 16.33 -13.37 14.21
N THR A 165 16.05 -12.97 12.97
CA THR A 165 16.31 -11.61 12.48
C THR A 165 15.39 -10.60 13.14
N ILE A 166 14.09 -10.90 13.24
CA ILE A 166 13.10 -10.06 13.94
C ILE A 166 13.53 -9.83 15.38
N GLN A 167 13.93 -10.89 16.10
CA GLN A 167 14.39 -10.79 17.48
C GLN A 167 15.71 -10.00 17.61
N ARG A 168 16.69 -10.27 16.73
CA ARG A 168 17.99 -9.60 16.75
C ARG A 168 17.88 -8.10 16.53
N TYR A 169 17.02 -7.69 15.59
CA TYR A 169 16.85 -6.29 15.23
C TYR A 169 15.62 -5.66 15.89
N GLY A 170 14.79 -6.37 16.65
CA GLY A 170 13.58 -5.81 17.28
C GLY A 170 12.58 -5.14 16.31
N ILE A 171 12.62 -5.51 15.02
CA ILE A 171 11.75 -4.98 13.97
C ILE A 171 10.34 -5.56 14.06
N SER A 172 9.35 -4.93 13.41
CA SER A 172 7.97 -5.42 13.42
C SER A 172 7.78 -6.69 12.59
N ASP A 173 6.88 -7.58 13.01
CA ASP A 173 6.67 -8.90 12.42
C ASP A 173 5.43 -8.94 11.49
N PRO A 174 5.59 -9.11 10.16
CA PRO A 174 4.48 -9.22 9.22
C PRO A 174 3.76 -10.58 9.27
N SER A 175 4.26 -11.56 10.02
CA SER A 175 3.73 -12.93 10.00
C SER A 175 2.25 -13.01 10.34
N GLY A 176 1.73 -12.08 11.17
CA GLY A 176 0.30 -11.98 11.48
C GLY A 176 -0.59 -11.69 10.27
N MET A 177 -0.06 -11.04 9.22
CA MET A 177 -0.77 -10.82 7.96
C MET A 177 -1.03 -12.13 7.20
N PHE A 178 -0.12 -13.09 7.35
CA PHE A 178 -0.12 -14.37 6.63
C PHE A 178 -0.62 -15.54 7.49
N ALA A 179 -0.69 -15.35 8.81
CA ALA A 179 -1.23 -16.32 9.76
C ALA A 179 -2.76 -16.36 9.67
N TYR A 180 -3.27 -17.35 8.93
CA TYR A 180 -4.69 -17.54 8.63
C TYR A 180 -5.61 -17.53 9.87
N ASP A 181 -5.14 -18.00 11.04
CA ASP A 181 -5.97 -18.08 12.24
C ASP A 181 -6.07 -16.76 13.03
N ASP A 182 -5.04 -15.91 13.00
CA ASP A 182 -5.12 -14.55 13.55
C ASP A 182 -5.99 -13.66 12.65
N PHE A 183 -5.92 -13.87 11.34
CA PHE A 183 -6.78 -13.22 10.35
C PHE A 183 -8.27 -13.55 10.56
N LYS A 184 -8.59 -14.80 10.94
CA LYS A 184 -9.97 -15.19 11.32
C LYS A 184 -10.41 -14.55 12.64
N ARG A 185 -9.51 -14.47 13.62
CA ARG A 185 -9.83 -14.03 14.99
C ARG A 185 -10.24 -12.56 15.06
N LEU A 186 -9.75 -11.73 14.16
CA LEU A 186 -10.02 -10.29 14.18
C LEU A 186 -11.50 -9.92 13.85
N GLY A 187 -12.29 -10.79 13.20
CA GLY A 187 -13.74 -10.63 12.86
C GLY A 187 -14.17 -9.31 12.13
N PRO A 188 -15.34 -9.20 11.47
CA PRO A 188 -16.11 -10.17 10.69
C PRO A 188 -15.43 -10.37 9.32
N PHE A 189 -14.33 -11.12 9.29
CA PHE A 189 -13.74 -11.64 8.07
C PHE A 189 -14.59 -12.79 7.54
N THR A 190 -15.72 -12.44 6.94
CA THR A 190 -16.06 -13.03 5.65
C THR A 190 -15.31 -12.19 4.61
N ILE A 191 -13.97 -12.22 4.57
CA ILE A 191 -13.34 -13.10 3.59
C ILE A 191 -14.23 -14.32 3.41
N SER A 192 -15.18 -14.22 2.49
CA SER A 192 -15.72 -15.41 1.87
C SER A 192 -14.50 -16.28 1.55
N LYS A 193 -14.59 -17.58 1.81
CA LYS A 193 -13.55 -18.57 1.47
C LYS A 193 -12.74 -18.31 0.16
N PRO A 194 -13.22 -17.57 -0.87
CA PRO A 194 -12.45 -17.18 -2.05
C PRO A 194 -11.41 -16.05 -1.91
N ALA A 195 -11.35 -15.20 -0.88
CA ALA A 195 -10.22 -14.23 -0.74
C ALA A 195 -8.95 -14.94 -0.24
N LEU A 196 -8.56 -15.94 -1.03
CA LEU A 196 -7.34 -16.71 -0.96
C LEU A 196 -6.15 -15.81 -1.35
N PRO A 197 -4.90 -16.28 -1.15
CA PRO A 197 -3.65 -15.68 -1.64
C PRO A 197 -3.64 -15.12 -3.08
N ASN A 198 -4.67 -15.39 -3.90
CA ASN A 198 -4.81 -14.87 -5.26
C ASN A 198 -5.36 -13.43 -5.32
N GLN A 199 -5.73 -12.82 -4.19
CA GLN A 199 -6.31 -11.47 -4.13
C GLN A 199 -5.46 -10.47 -3.36
N VAL A 200 -4.33 -10.92 -2.80
CA VAL A 200 -3.35 -10.06 -2.15
C VAL A 200 -2.07 -10.11 -2.98
N VAL A 201 -1.58 -8.94 -3.36
CA VAL A 201 -0.32 -8.77 -4.07
C VAL A 201 0.63 -8.07 -3.10
N LEU A 202 1.78 -8.70 -2.85
CA LEU A 202 2.87 -8.01 -2.18
C LEU A 202 3.51 -7.03 -3.17
N SER A 203 3.50 -5.74 -2.83
CA SER A 203 3.95 -4.66 -3.69
C SER A 203 5.08 -3.89 -3.01
N PRO A 204 6.34 -4.39 -3.07
CA PRO A 204 7.49 -3.61 -2.63
C PRO A 204 7.53 -2.24 -3.30
N HIS A 205 7.78 -1.20 -2.50
CA HIS A 205 8.19 0.10 -3.04
C HIS A 205 9.71 0.17 -3.13
N VAL A 206 10.26 0.16 -4.35
CA VAL A 206 11.70 0.08 -4.58
C VAL A 206 12.24 1.42 -5.01
N TYR A 207 12.99 2.06 -4.11
CA TYR A 207 13.65 3.32 -4.37
C TYR A 207 15.16 3.18 -4.59
N PRO A 208 15.73 3.99 -5.51
CA PRO A 208 17.16 4.18 -5.58
C PRO A 208 17.68 5.00 -4.39
N ARG A 209 19.00 4.95 -4.16
CA ARG A 209 19.72 5.73 -3.13
C ARG A 209 19.34 7.21 -3.12
N SER A 210 19.14 7.79 -4.30
CA SER A 210 18.85 9.21 -4.45
C SER A 210 17.57 9.64 -3.74
N ILE A 211 16.63 8.72 -3.50
CA ILE A 211 15.37 9.00 -2.80
C ILE A 211 15.45 8.65 -1.32
N THR A 212 16.03 7.51 -0.97
CA THR A 212 15.99 7.01 0.41
C THR A 212 17.08 7.57 1.31
N GLY A 213 18.18 8.09 0.73
CA GLY A 213 19.35 8.58 1.47
C GLY A 213 20.12 7.47 2.22
N GLN A 214 19.49 6.32 2.44
CA GLN A 214 20.17 5.06 2.65
C GLN A 214 21.10 4.85 1.47
N PRO A 215 22.36 4.47 1.68
CA PRO A 215 23.16 4.05 0.55
C PRO A 215 22.37 2.89 -0.08
N ALA A 216 21.77 3.08 -1.25
CA ALA A 216 21.80 1.97 -2.19
C ALA A 216 23.30 1.79 -2.39
N GLU A 217 23.80 0.85 -1.62
CA GLU A 217 25.18 0.43 -1.64
C GLU A 217 25.47 0.14 -3.11
N LEU A 218 26.64 0.53 -3.58
CA LEU A 218 26.94 0.77 -5.01
C LEU A 218 26.60 -0.48 -5.85
N GLU A 219 26.66 -0.45 -7.19
CA GLU A 219 26.59 -1.70 -7.98
C GLU A 219 27.55 -2.80 -7.44
N ALA A 220 28.65 -2.38 -6.80
CA ALA A 220 29.58 -3.26 -6.09
C ALA A 220 29.01 -4.02 -4.86
N ASP A 221 27.86 -3.61 -4.32
CA ASP A 221 27.19 -4.19 -3.15
C ASP A 221 25.91 -4.95 -3.53
N GLU A 222 25.82 -5.38 -4.80
CA GLU A 222 24.75 -6.20 -5.37
C GLU A 222 24.36 -7.36 -4.44
N ALA A 223 25.34 -8.02 -3.81
CA ALA A 223 25.10 -9.11 -2.86
C ALA A 223 24.24 -8.72 -1.65
N ARG A 224 24.36 -7.48 -1.16
CA ARG A 224 23.58 -6.99 -0.02
C ARG A 224 22.19 -6.52 -0.42
N ILE A 225 22.06 -5.94 -1.62
CA ILE A 225 20.77 -5.64 -2.24
C ILE A 225 20.02 -6.96 -2.45
N THR A 226 20.62 -7.90 -3.16
CA THR A 226 20.17 -9.29 -3.32
C THR A 226 19.74 -9.92 -1.99
N TRP A 227 20.56 -9.82 -0.95
CA TRP A 227 20.26 -10.42 0.35
C TRP A 227 19.06 -9.78 1.06
N LYS A 228 18.90 -8.45 1.04
CA LYS A 228 17.71 -7.81 1.64
C LYS A 228 16.44 -8.25 0.93
N TRP A 229 16.50 -8.41 -0.40
CA TRP A 229 15.38 -8.88 -1.19
C TRP A 229 15.05 -10.33 -0.82
N ASP A 230 16.06 -11.17 -0.66
CA ASP A 230 15.87 -12.56 -0.26
C ASP A 230 15.22 -12.70 1.11
N MET A 231 15.61 -11.82 2.03
CA MET A 231 15.10 -11.79 3.41
C MET A 231 13.67 -11.29 3.51
N SER A 232 13.27 -10.29 2.72
CA SER A 232 11.90 -9.77 2.71
C SER A 232 10.95 -10.58 1.84
N TRP A 233 11.44 -11.22 0.79
CA TRP A 233 10.59 -11.66 -0.32
C TRP A 233 10.77 -13.10 -0.77
N GLY A 234 11.52 -13.90 -0.01
CA GLY A 234 11.97 -15.22 -0.46
C GLY A 234 13.13 -15.08 -1.45
N TRP A 235 13.74 -16.20 -1.86
CA TRP A 235 15.03 -16.31 -2.59
C TRP A 235 15.02 -15.74 -4.04
N LYS A 236 14.40 -14.59 -4.24
CA LYS A 236 14.20 -13.86 -5.49
C LYS A 236 15.49 -13.63 -6.24
N SER A 237 16.53 -13.25 -5.54
CA SER A 237 17.83 -12.94 -6.16
C SER A 237 18.44 -14.16 -6.86
N THR A 238 18.11 -15.36 -6.38
CA THR A 238 18.63 -16.62 -6.91
C THR A 238 17.75 -17.19 -8.02
N GLY A 239 16.57 -16.60 -8.27
CA GLY A 239 15.57 -17.15 -9.19
C GLY A 239 15.01 -18.51 -8.75
N GLN A 240 15.21 -18.91 -7.49
CA GLN A 240 14.78 -20.20 -6.94
C GLN A 240 13.47 -20.11 -6.15
N ASP A 241 12.79 -18.97 -6.23
CA ASP A 241 11.50 -18.77 -5.62
C ASP A 241 10.53 -19.89 -6.01
N ARG A 242 9.81 -20.40 -5.01
CA ARG A 242 8.82 -21.45 -5.18
C ARG A 242 7.50 -21.07 -4.53
N THR A 243 6.41 -21.52 -5.11
CA THR A 243 5.09 -21.52 -4.50
C THR A 243 5.09 -22.40 -3.25
N SER A 244 4.00 -22.35 -2.46
CA SER A 244 3.80 -23.26 -1.32
C SER A 244 3.73 -24.74 -1.72
N SER A 245 3.47 -25.04 -3.00
CA SER A 245 3.53 -26.39 -3.58
C SER A 245 4.90 -26.77 -4.14
N GLY A 246 5.91 -25.90 -4.01
CA GLY A 246 7.27 -26.16 -4.49
C GLY A 246 7.51 -25.88 -5.98
N GLU A 247 6.52 -25.33 -6.68
CA GLU A 247 6.63 -24.98 -8.09
C GLU A 247 7.43 -23.69 -8.27
N PRO A 248 8.31 -23.56 -9.28
CA PRO A 248 9.02 -22.31 -9.53
C PRO A 248 8.03 -21.15 -9.77
N LEU A 249 8.25 -20.02 -9.10
CA LEU A 249 7.55 -18.76 -9.39
C LEU A 249 8.10 -18.21 -10.72
N ARG A 250 7.27 -18.21 -11.76
CA ARG A 250 7.73 -17.98 -13.14
C ARG A 250 7.78 -16.52 -13.56
N ASP A 251 6.94 -15.66 -12.96
CA ASP A 251 6.75 -14.29 -13.42
C ASP A 251 6.62 -13.33 -12.23
N ILE A 252 7.34 -12.20 -12.29
CA ILE A 252 7.15 -11.05 -11.41
C ILE A 252 6.57 -9.92 -12.28
N GLY A 253 5.43 -9.37 -11.86
CA GLY A 253 4.91 -8.14 -12.46
C GLY A 253 5.76 -6.96 -12.00
N LEU A 254 6.38 -6.25 -12.94
CA LEU A 254 7.00 -4.96 -12.65
C LEU A 254 5.98 -3.85 -12.95
N ILE A 255 5.60 -3.12 -11.92
CA ILE A 255 4.81 -1.89 -12.08
C ILE A 255 5.80 -0.77 -12.34
N VAL A 256 5.84 -0.29 -13.58
CA VAL A 256 6.71 0.84 -13.97
C VAL A 256 5.89 2.12 -14.01
N GLY A 257 6.09 2.96 -13.00
CA GLY A 257 5.72 4.37 -13.01
C GLY A 257 4.55 4.74 -12.10
N GLU A 258 4.80 5.73 -11.25
CA GLU A 258 3.78 6.56 -10.60
C GLU A 258 3.60 7.83 -11.44
N PHE A 259 2.55 7.86 -12.26
CA PHE A 259 2.22 9.03 -13.04
C PHE A 259 0.96 9.66 -12.46
N GLY A 260 1.15 10.74 -11.72
CA GLY A 260 0.08 11.54 -11.14
C GLY A 260 0.34 13.02 -11.36
N THR A 261 -0.73 13.79 -11.51
CA THR A 261 -0.65 15.23 -11.25
C THR A 261 -0.98 15.42 -9.78
N GLN A 262 -0.10 16.09 -9.02
CA GLN A 262 -0.43 16.53 -7.67
C GLN A 262 -1.69 17.42 -7.74
N ASP A 263 -2.86 16.88 -7.37
CA ASP A 263 -4.06 17.69 -7.19
C ASP A 263 -3.96 18.32 -5.80
N GLN A 264 -3.37 19.52 -5.73
CA GLN A 264 -3.39 20.34 -4.51
C GLN A 264 -4.77 20.97 -4.27
N GLY A 265 -5.79 20.57 -5.02
CA GLY A 265 -7.15 21.02 -4.84
C GLY A 265 -7.64 20.72 -3.43
N ASP A 266 -7.82 21.77 -2.65
CA ASP A 266 -8.70 21.70 -1.49
C ASP A 266 -10.09 21.32 -2.01
N ASN A 267 -10.61 20.17 -1.56
CA ASN A 267 -11.92 19.67 -1.95
C ASN A 267 -13.08 20.58 -1.49
N SER A 268 -12.80 21.64 -0.73
CA SER A 268 -13.71 22.72 -0.39
C SER A 268 -13.55 23.98 -1.26
N ILE A 269 -12.48 24.08 -2.05
CA ILE A 269 -12.23 25.21 -2.97
C ILE A 269 -12.86 24.89 -4.33
N ASN A 270 -13.91 25.64 -4.65
CA ASN A 270 -14.46 25.67 -6.00
C ASN A 270 -13.38 26.19 -6.96
N ASN A 271 -13.13 25.50 -8.08
CA ASN A 271 -12.29 26.02 -9.16
C ASN A 271 -12.82 27.41 -9.56
N THR A 272 -12.19 28.49 -9.11
CA THR A 272 -12.53 29.82 -9.60
C THR A 272 -12.20 29.87 -11.08
N ALA A 273 -13.11 30.41 -11.88
CA ALA A 273 -12.92 30.53 -13.32
C ALA A 273 -11.53 31.09 -13.62
N ALA A 274 -10.74 30.33 -14.39
CA ALA A 274 -9.51 30.85 -14.96
C ALA A 274 -9.89 32.04 -15.85
N THR A 275 -9.50 33.24 -15.42
CA THR A 275 -9.50 34.45 -16.25
C THR A 275 -8.39 34.36 -17.28
#